data_AF-A0A3B8N3S8-F1
#
_entry.id   AF-A0A3B8N3S8-F1
#
_cell.length_a   1.000
_cell.length_b   1.000
_cell.length_c   1.000
_cell.angle_alpha   90.00
_cell.angle_beta   90.00
_cell.angle_gamma   90.00
#
_symmetry.space_group_name_H-M   'P 1'
#
loop_
_entity.id
_entity.type
_entity.pdbx_description
1 polymer ?
#
loop_
_entity_poly.entity_id
_entity_poly.type
_entity_poly.pdbx_seq_one_letter_code
_entity_poly.pdbx_strand_id
1 'polypeptide(L)'
;MGMVVFTYVAFLVCVVGIAYRFYLFYKLPINIRWEVYPVPHEPGEKKKYGGSYLEEFAWYERKLEKDHVGEWVEPLKEILWLERVKTYNRYGLWIWSFCLHWGLWLMFLFVILMLINTKISIPLGLIKTVGILGYGMGSLGVLGLLVKRTIHPTLKLYTSPIDRVNLLLLLALFVTGFLMVVSDDGLKHAFFYFNAILFFAPQETKFEGIAFWHFFIFNIFILYLPFSKF
;
A
#
# COMPACT_ATOMS: atom_id res chain seq x y z
N MET A 1 -5.66 -26.71 -3.94
CA MET A 1 -6.47 -26.42 -2.72
C MET A 1 -5.72 -25.68 -1.62
N GLY A 2 -4.64 -26.23 -1.03
CA GLY A 2 -4.04 -25.67 0.20
C GLY A 2 -3.70 -24.17 0.17
N MET A 3 -3.17 -23.67 -0.95
CA MET A 3 -2.83 -22.25 -1.09
C MET A 3 -4.05 -21.33 -1.09
N VAL A 4 -5.12 -21.68 -1.80
CA VAL A 4 -6.35 -20.87 -1.86
C VAL A 4 -7.06 -20.85 -0.50
N VAL A 5 -7.06 -21.98 0.21
CA VAL A 5 -7.56 -22.05 1.59
C VAL A 5 -6.75 -21.16 2.51
N PHE A 6 -5.41 -21.20 2.40
CA PHE A 6 -4.54 -20.30 3.16
C PHE A 6 -4.87 -18.83 2.87
N THR A 7 -5.15 -18.48 1.62
CA THR A 7 -5.60 -17.12 1.26
C THR A 7 -6.90 -16.72 1.97
N TYR A 8 -7.90 -17.59 2.03
CA TYR A 8 -9.14 -17.26 2.73
C TYR A 8 -8.92 -17.05 4.23
N VAL A 9 -8.09 -17.89 4.86
CA VAL A 9 -7.74 -17.74 6.28
C VAL A 9 -6.96 -16.45 6.51
N ALA A 10 -5.94 -16.17 5.69
CA ALA A 10 -5.14 -14.95 5.79
C ALA A 10 -6.01 -13.70 5.62
N PHE A 11 -6.90 -13.71 4.63
CA PHE A 11 -7.83 -12.61 4.37
C PHE A 11 -8.80 -12.39 5.54
N LEU A 12 -9.37 -13.47 6.10
CA LEU A 12 -10.24 -13.38 7.28
C LEU A 12 -9.51 -12.76 8.48
N VAL A 13 -8.29 -13.23 8.78
CA VAL A 13 -7.45 -12.66 9.85
C VAL A 13 -7.14 -11.19 9.60
N CYS A 14 -6.83 -10.83 8.35
CA CYS A 14 -6.57 -9.44 7.97
C CYS A 14 -7.79 -8.54 8.21
N VAL A 15 -8.98 -8.95 7.73
CA VAL A 15 -10.23 -8.19 7.92
C VAL A 15 -10.56 -8.03 9.40
N VAL A 16 -10.48 -9.12 10.19
CA VAL A 16 -10.74 -9.07 11.64
C VAL A 16 -9.73 -8.17 12.35
N GLY A 17 -8.45 -8.30 12.02
CA GLY A 17 -7.38 -7.48 12.60
C GLY A 17 -7.52 -6.00 12.29
N ILE A 18 -7.87 -5.65 11.05
CA ILE A 18 -8.17 -4.27 10.65
C ILE A 18 -9.40 -3.75 11.39
N ALA A 19 -10.50 -4.51 11.42
CA ALA A 19 -11.72 -4.11 12.12
C ALA A 19 -11.47 -3.87 13.61
N TYR A 20 -10.66 -4.73 14.25
CA TYR A 20 -10.24 -4.55 15.64
C TYR A 20 -9.43 -3.26 15.85
N ARG A 21 -8.50 -2.94 14.94
CA ARG A 21 -7.74 -1.67 15.01
C ARG A 21 -8.64 -0.45 14.84
N PHE A 22 -9.59 -0.49 13.91
CA PHE A 22 -10.58 0.57 13.74
C PHE A 22 -11.44 0.74 15.00
N TYR A 23 -11.87 -0.36 15.62
CA TYR A 23 -12.61 -0.33 16.87
C TYR A 23 -11.81 0.31 18.02
N LEU A 24 -10.53 -0.04 18.16
CA LEU A 24 -9.65 0.58 19.14
C LEU A 24 -9.48 2.08 18.87
N PHE A 25 -9.29 2.47 17.61
CA PHE A 25 -9.12 3.87 17.22
C PHE A 25 -10.39 4.69 17.49
N TYR A 26 -11.56 4.13 17.18
CA TYR A 26 -12.86 4.77 17.45
C TYR A 26 -13.08 5.03 18.95
N LYS A 27 -12.53 4.18 19.81
CA LYS A 27 -12.60 4.33 21.27
C LYS A 27 -11.61 5.32 21.87
N LEU A 28 -10.69 5.87 21.08
CA LEU A 28 -9.71 6.83 21.59
C LEU A 28 -10.39 8.14 21.99
N PRO A 29 -9.99 8.75 23.12
CA PRO A 29 -10.49 10.07 23.48
C PRO A 29 -10.01 11.11 22.46
N ILE A 30 -10.79 12.18 22.27
CA ILE A 30 -10.61 13.14 21.17
C ILE A 30 -9.22 13.79 21.13
N ASN A 31 -8.61 13.99 22.30
CA ASN A 31 -7.27 14.55 22.44
C ASN A 31 -6.15 13.64 21.91
N ILE A 32 -6.42 12.35 21.68
CA ILE A 32 -5.46 11.38 21.12
C ILE A 32 -5.83 11.04 19.66
N ARG A 33 -6.96 11.55 19.15
CA ARG A 33 -7.40 11.31 17.78
C ARG A 33 -6.66 12.21 16.79
N TRP A 34 -6.59 11.74 15.55
CA TRP A 34 -5.83 12.39 14.48
C TRP A 34 -6.38 13.77 14.07
N GLU A 35 -7.60 14.11 14.47
CA GLU A 35 -8.25 15.43 14.27
C GLU A 35 -7.52 16.60 14.93
N VAL A 36 -6.58 16.31 15.84
CA VAL A 36 -5.74 17.32 16.51
C VAL A 36 -4.56 17.78 15.63
N TYR A 37 -4.19 17.01 14.62
CA TYR A 37 -3.11 17.37 13.69
C TYR A 37 -3.63 18.24 12.54
N PRO A 38 -2.74 18.98 11.85
CA PRO A 38 -3.09 19.77 10.67
C PRO A 38 -3.99 19.01 9.71
N VAL A 39 -5.22 19.49 9.54
CA VAL A 39 -6.15 18.86 8.61
C VAL A 39 -6.23 19.71 7.34
N PRO A 40 -6.11 19.09 6.15
CA PRO A 40 -6.25 19.77 4.85
C PRO A 40 -7.50 20.64 4.65
N HIS A 41 -8.52 20.44 5.48
CA HIS A 41 -9.79 21.16 5.44
C HIS A 41 -9.79 22.46 6.27
N GLU A 42 -8.69 22.82 6.95
CA GLU A 42 -8.59 24.06 7.74
C GLU A 42 -8.48 25.29 6.82
N PRO A 43 -9.32 26.33 7.02
CA PRO A 43 -9.29 27.52 6.17
C PRO A 43 -8.16 28.49 6.53
N GLY A 44 -7.74 29.29 5.53
CA GLY A 44 -6.90 30.48 5.73
C GLY A 44 -5.45 30.21 6.13
N GLU A 45 -4.88 31.09 6.97
CA GLU A 45 -3.46 31.07 7.37
C GLU A 45 -3.08 29.80 8.16
N LYS A 46 -4.04 29.16 8.83
CA LYS A 46 -3.83 27.93 9.60
C LYS A 46 -3.28 26.79 8.77
N LYS A 47 -3.79 26.66 7.56
CA LYS A 47 -3.34 25.69 6.56
C LYS A 47 -1.85 25.79 6.24
N LYS A 48 -1.28 27.01 6.27
CA LYS A 48 0.12 27.26 5.90
C LYS A 48 1.12 26.74 6.94
N TYR A 49 0.80 26.89 8.22
CA TYR A 49 1.67 26.41 9.30
C TYR A 49 1.21 25.06 9.88
N GLY A 50 0.05 24.58 9.46
CA GLY A 50 -0.50 23.31 9.87
C GLY A 50 -1.24 23.35 11.22
N GLY A 51 -1.97 24.41 11.50
CA GLY A 51 -2.78 24.54 12.71
C GLY A 51 -4.11 23.78 12.66
N SER A 52 -4.78 23.70 13.82
CA SER A 52 -6.11 23.09 13.97
C SER A 52 -7.16 24.11 14.44
N TYR A 53 -8.44 23.86 14.18
CA TYR A 53 -9.55 24.62 14.81
C TYR A 53 -9.49 24.56 16.35
N LEU A 54 -8.87 23.52 16.92
CA LEU A 54 -8.70 23.34 18.36
C LEU A 54 -7.76 24.37 19.02
N GLU A 55 -6.95 25.08 18.23
CA GLU A 55 -6.08 26.16 18.72
C GLU A 55 -6.87 27.42 19.08
N GLU A 56 -8.10 27.57 18.58
CA GLU A 56 -8.93 28.73 18.86
C GLU A 56 -9.65 28.60 20.21
N PHE A 57 -9.67 29.71 20.95
CA PHE A 57 -10.48 29.80 22.16
C PHE A 57 -11.97 29.64 21.83
N ALA A 58 -12.71 28.92 22.68
CA ALA A 58 -14.14 28.64 22.50
C ALA A 58 -14.50 28.03 21.12
N TRP A 59 -13.61 27.22 20.54
CA TRP A 59 -13.84 26.56 19.24
C TRP A 59 -15.14 25.73 19.19
N TYR A 60 -15.63 25.25 20.34
CA TYR A 60 -16.85 24.46 20.47
C TYR A 60 -18.14 25.27 20.29
N GLU A 61 -18.08 26.61 20.35
CA GLU A 61 -19.25 27.50 20.21
C GLU A 61 -19.49 27.95 18.76
N ARG A 62 -18.50 27.75 17.88
CA ARG A 62 -18.52 28.24 16.49
C ARG A 62 -18.81 27.14 15.49
N LYS A 63 -19.39 27.54 14.36
CA LYS A 63 -19.52 26.69 13.19
C LYS A 63 -18.13 26.51 12.56
N LEU A 64 -17.69 25.26 12.44
CA LEU A 64 -16.43 24.93 11.78
C LEU A 64 -16.54 25.23 10.28
N GLU A 65 -15.71 26.15 9.81
CA GLU A 65 -15.52 26.40 8.38
C GLU A 65 -14.58 25.34 7.80
N LYS A 66 -14.91 24.86 6.59
CA LYS A 66 -14.14 23.82 5.91
C LYS A 66 -13.75 24.27 4.52
N ASP A 67 -12.47 24.11 4.18
CA ASP A 67 -11.99 24.22 2.82
C ASP A 67 -12.30 22.92 2.06
N HIS A 68 -13.49 22.87 1.45
CA HIS A 68 -13.93 21.70 0.66
C HIS A 68 -13.02 21.40 -0.53
N VAL A 69 -12.36 22.41 -1.12
CA VAL A 69 -11.49 22.20 -2.28
C VAL A 69 -10.14 21.65 -1.82
N GLY A 70 -9.56 22.26 -0.79
CA GLY A 70 -8.33 21.77 -0.15
C GLY A 70 -8.43 20.34 0.36
N GLU A 71 -9.59 19.97 0.92
CA GLU A 71 -9.89 18.64 1.42
C GLU A 71 -9.71 17.55 0.34
N TRP A 72 -10.02 17.83 -0.92
CA TRP A 72 -9.81 16.87 -2.03
C TRP A 72 -8.45 17.02 -2.69
N VAL A 73 -7.99 18.26 -2.91
CA VAL A 73 -6.77 18.52 -3.69
C VAL A 73 -5.51 18.08 -2.94
N GLU A 74 -5.40 18.33 -1.64
CA GLU A 74 -4.18 18.01 -0.90
C GLU A 74 -3.93 16.50 -0.76
N PRO A 75 -4.92 15.65 -0.40
CA PRO A 75 -4.71 14.22 -0.41
C PRO A 75 -4.37 13.69 -1.79
N LEU A 76 -4.98 14.22 -2.86
CA LEU A 76 -4.66 13.82 -4.23
C LEU A 76 -3.20 14.12 -4.59
N LYS A 77 -2.69 15.31 -4.24
CA LYS A 77 -1.28 15.65 -4.44
C LYS A 77 -0.34 14.74 -3.65
N GLU A 78 -0.73 14.34 -2.43
CA GLU A 78 0.06 13.39 -1.67
C GLU A 78 0.02 11.98 -2.29
N ILE A 79 -1.16 11.47 -2.65
CA ILE A 79 -1.37 10.14 -3.25
C ILE A 79 -0.57 9.99 -4.55
N LEU A 80 -0.62 11.02 -5.39
CA LEU A 80 0.00 10.95 -6.70
C LEU A 80 1.49 11.31 -6.63
N TRP A 81 1.85 12.44 -6.00
CA TRP A 81 3.17 13.09 -6.12
C TRP A 81 4.02 13.01 -4.86
N LEU A 82 3.44 12.61 -3.71
CA LEU A 82 4.07 12.67 -2.39
C LEU A 82 4.64 14.06 -2.11
N GLU A 83 3.80 15.09 -2.27
CA GLU A 83 4.18 16.50 -2.22
C GLU A 83 4.97 16.83 -0.95
N ARG A 84 4.57 16.34 0.22
CA ARG A 84 5.33 16.60 1.46
C ARG A 84 6.70 15.95 1.45
N VAL A 85 6.81 14.72 0.98
CA VAL A 85 8.11 14.03 0.87
C VAL A 85 9.01 14.75 -0.14
N LYS A 86 8.43 15.33 -1.19
CA LYS A 86 9.14 16.14 -2.18
C LYS A 86 9.64 17.47 -1.59
N THR A 87 8.77 18.18 -0.88
CA THR A 87 9.08 19.48 -0.28
C THR A 87 10.12 19.36 0.83
N TYR A 88 9.99 18.34 1.69
CA TYR A 88 10.91 18.09 2.80
C TYR A 88 11.91 16.97 2.49
N ASN A 89 12.44 16.93 1.26
CA ASN A 89 13.30 15.85 0.75
C ASN A 89 14.76 15.89 1.26
N ARG A 90 14.99 16.09 2.57
CA ARG A 90 16.32 16.26 3.16
C ARG A 90 17.28 15.11 2.86
N TYR A 91 16.77 13.88 2.76
CA TYR A 91 17.56 12.66 2.58
C TYR A 91 17.53 12.09 1.16
N GLY A 92 16.87 12.78 0.22
CA GLY A 92 16.72 12.28 -1.15
C GLY A 92 15.86 11.01 -1.24
N LEU A 93 14.82 10.89 -0.42
CA LEU A 93 13.90 9.75 -0.39
C LEU A 93 12.76 9.87 -1.41
N TRP A 94 12.48 11.07 -1.91
CA TRP A 94 11.32 11.33 -2.75
C TRP A 94 11.26 10.44 -3.98
N ILE A 95 12.32 10.36 -4.79
CA ILE A 95 12.31 9.58 -6.04
C ILE A 95 12.06 8.09 -5.78
N TRP A 96 12.65 7.53 -4.72
CA TRP A 96 12.48 6.13 -4.34
C TRP A 96 11.10 5.85 -3.76
N SER A 97 10.58 6.78 -2.96
CA SER A 97 9.23 6.71 -2.41
C SER A 97 8.18 6.82 -3.52
N PHE A 98 8.37 7.74 -4.47
CA PHE A 98 7.52 7.92 -5.63
C PHE A 98 7.50 6.67 -6.51
N CYS A 99 8.67 6.10 -6.81
CA CYS A 99 8.80 4.86 -7.57
C CYS A 99 8.08 3.69 -6.88
N LEU A 100 8.22 3.57 -5.55
CA LEU A 100 7.49 2.58 -4.76
C LEU A 100 5.97 2.76 -4.85
N HIS A 101 5.45 3.97 -4.63
CA HIS A 101 4.00 4.23 -4.62
C HIS A 101 3.39 4.00 -6.00
N TRP A 102 4.04 4.47 -7.07
CA TRP A 102 3.59 4.17 -8.43
C TRP A 102 3.67 2.68 -8.76
N GLY A 103 4.67 1.96 -8.24
CA GLY A 103 4.71 0.49 -8.28
C GLY A 103 3.48 -0.15 -7.65
N LEU A 104 3.06 0.34 -6.47
CA LEU A 104 1.83 -0.11 -5.79
C LEU A 104 0.57 0.22 -6.59
N TRP A 105 0.45 1.44 -7.14
CA TRP A 105 -0.71 1.83 -7.96
C TRP A 105 -0.85 0.96 -9.21
N LEU A 106 0.26 0.69 -9.89
CA LEU A 106 0.28 -0.20 -11.05
C LEU A 106 0.02 -1.66 -10.66
N MET A 107 0.43 -2.10 -9.48
CA MET A 107 0.09 -3.42 -8.96
C MET A 107 -1.41 -3.55 -8.69
N PHE A 108 -2.06 -2.54 -8.10
CA PHE A 108 -3.51 -2.51 -7.95
C PHE A 108 -4.22 -2.55 -9.31
N LEU A 109 -3.74 -1.74 -10.27
CA LEU A 109 -4.25 -1.77 -11.64
C LEU A 109 -4.08 -3.17 -12.26
N PHE A 110 -2.92 -3.82 -12.08
CA PHE A 110 -2.68 -5.19 -12.56
C PHE A 110 -3.71 -6.17 -12.00
N VAL A 111 -3.97 -6.15 -10.68
CA VAL A 111 -4.98 -7.02 -10.05
C VAL A 111 -6.37 -6.72 -10.61
N ILE A 112 -6.76 -5.45 -10.75
CA ILE A 112 -8.05 -5.06 -11.33
C ILE A 112 -8.18 -5.57 -12.76
N LEU A 113 -7.16 -5.41 -13.61
CA LEU A 113 -7.15 -5.92 -14.97
C LEU A 113 -7.26 -7.45 -14.99
N MET A 114 -6.57 -8.15 -14.09
CA MET A 114 -6.69 -9.61 -13.95
C MET A 114 -8.12 -10.03 -13.61
N LEU A 115 -8.79 -9.32 -12.69
CA LEU A 115 -10.16 -9.58 -12.29
C LEU A 115 -11.16 -9.30 -13.42
N ILE A 116 -11.02 -8.18 -14.13
CA ILE A 116 -11.88 -7.85 -15.27
C ILE A 116 -11.68 -8.87 -16.39
N ASN A 117 -10.44 -9.33 -16.62
CA ASN A 117 -10.12 -10.31 -17.65
C ASN A 117 -10.77 -11.69 -17.43
N THR A 118 -11.33 -11.96 -16.24
CA THR A 118 -12.16 -13.16 -16.02
C THR A 118 -13.50 -13.13 -16.76
N LYS A 119 -14.01 -11.93 -17.08
CA LYS A 119 -15.30 -11.73 -17.76
C LYS A 119 -15.17 -11.05 -19.12
N ILE A 120 -14.19 -10.17 -19.29
CA ILE A 120 -14.00 -9.35 -20.49
C ILE A 120 -12.58 -9.57 -20.99
N SER A 121 -12.39 -10.11 -22.19
CA SER A 121 -11.05 -10.39 -22.73
C SER A 121 -10.24 -9.11 -22.93
N ILE A 122 -9.26 -8.87 -22.07
CA ILE A 122 -8.25 -7.82 -22.14
C ILE A 122 -6.99 -8.39 -22.79
N PRO A 123 -6.30 -7.65 -23.67
CA PRO A 123 -5.04 -8.10 -24.27
C PRO A 123 -3.99 -8.47 -23.22
N LEU A 124 -3.50 -9.71 -23.25
CA LEU A 124 -2.49 -10.22 -22.31
C LEU A 124 -1.20 -9.39 -22.32
N GLY A 125 -0.83 -8.81 -23.47
CA GLY A 125 0.33 -7.92 -23.60
C GLY A 125 0.22 -6.65 -22.75
N LEU A 126 -1.00 -6.08 -22.62
CA LEU A 126 -1.25 -4.92 -21.76
C LEU A 126 -1.08 -5.30 -20.29
N ILE A 127 -1.70 -6.41 -19.88
CA ILE A 127 -1.61 -6.92 -18.50
C ILE A 127 -0.15 -7.24 -18.13
N LYS A 128 0.59 -7.88 -19.04
CA LYS A 128 2.01 -8.18 -18.86
C LYS A 128 2.83 -6.89 -18.69
N THR A 129 2.60 -5.89 -19.54
CA THR A 129 3.31 -4.60 -19.47
C THR A 129 3.04 -3.88 -18.16
N VAL A 130 1.77 -3.77 -17.75
CA VAL A 130 1.39 -3.14 -16.48
C VAL A 130 2.03 -3.89 -15.30
N GLY A 131 2.02 -5.23 -15.32
CA GLY A 131 2.67 -6.04 -14.30
C GLY A 131 4.18 -5.82 -14.24
N ILE A 132 4.88 -5.83 -15.38
CA ILE A 132 6.33 -5.59 -15.45
C ILE A 132 6.68 -4.20 -14.90
N LEU A 133 5.95 -3.16 -15.32
CA LEU A 133 6.18 -1.80 -14.85
C LEU A 133 5.88 -1.67 -13.34
N GLY A 134 4.76 -2.22 -12.87
CA GLY A 134 4.37 -2.14 -11.46
C GLY A 134 5.34 -2.88 -10.54
N TYR A 135 5.62 -4.15 -10.83
CA TYR A 135 6.55 -4.94 -10.04
C TYR A 135 8.00 -4.44 -10.16
N GLY A 136 8.40 -3.94 -11.32
CA GLY A 136 9.73 -3.36 -11.56
C GLY A 136 9.95 -2.06 -10.80
N MET A 137 9.03 -1.09 -10.94
CA MET A 137 9.09 0.18 -10.20
C MET A 137 9.00 -0.04 -8.69
N GLY A 138 8.10 -0.92 -8.24
CA GLY A 138 8.00 -1.30 -6.83
C GLY A 138 9.32 -1.84 -6.29
N SER A 139 9.94 -2.80 -7.00
CA SER A 139 11.24 -3.38 -6.62
C SER A 139 12.33 -2.32 -6.52
N LEU A 140 12.46 -1.45 -7.54
CA LEU A 140 13.46 -0.37 -7.56
C LEU A 140 13.24 0.63 -6.42
N GLY A 141 11.99 1.03 -6.18
CA GLY A 141 11.61 1.92 -5.09
C GLY A 141 11.98 1.35 -3.72
N VAL A 142 11.60 0.10 -3.44
CA VAL A 142 11.93 -0.56 -2.17
C VAL A 142 13.44 -0.74 -1.99
N LEU A 143 14.16 -1.18 -3.02
CA LEU A 143 15.62 -1.33 -2.97
C LEU A 143 16.29 -0.01 -2.62
N GLY A 144 15.93 1.07 -3.31
CA GLY A 144 16.49 2.40 -3.04
C GLY A 144 16.21 2.89 -1.62
N LEU A 145 15.00 2.68 -1.11
CA LEU A 145 14.64 3.02 0.27
C LEU A 145 15.41 2.19 1.29
N LEU A 146 15.58 0.89 1.06
CA LEU A 146 16.31 -0.01 1.94
C LEU A 146 17.79 0.36 2.02
N VAL A 147 18.41 0.64 0.86
CA VAL A 147 19.79 1.12 0.76
C VAL A 147 19.95 2.44 1.51
N LYS A 148 19.08 3.43 1.25
CA LYS A 148 19.12 4.73 1.93
C LYS A 148 19.01 4.61 3.45
N ARG A 149 18.08 3.77 3.95
CA ARG A 149 17.84 3.56 5.38
C ARG A 149 18.94 2.76 6.09
N THR A 150 19.75 2.03 5.33
CA THR A 150 20.86 1.22 5.89
C THR A 150 22.17 2.00 5.89
N ILE A 151 22.43 2.77 4.83
CA ILE A 151 23.71 3.46 4.62
C ILE A 151 23.71 4.86 5.25
N HIS A 152 22.61 5.62 5.15
CA HIS A 152 22.63 7.02 5.57
C HIS A 152 22.75 7.15 7.11
N PRO A 153 23.81 7.80 7.65
CA PRO A 153 24.10 7.79 9.08
C PRO A 153 22.94 8.29 9.95
N THR A 154 22.35 9.42 9.55
CA THR A 154 21.22 10.02 10.27
C THR A 154 19.92 9.23 10.13
N LEU A 155 19.60 8.73 8.93
CA LEU A 155 18.34 8.03 8.68
C LEU A 155 18.29 6.65 9.37
N LYS A 156 19.45 6.02 9.53
CA LYS A 156 19.59 4.75 10.24
C LYS A 156 19.15 4.86 11.70
N LEU A 157 19.38 6.02 12.34
CA LEU A 157 18.97 6.29 13.73
C LEU A 157 17.44 6.36 13.89
N TYR A 158 16.73 6.78 12.84
CA TYR A 158 15.27 6.87 12.82
C TYR A 158 14.58 5.64 12.20
N THR A 159 15.34 4.61 11.82
CA THR A 159 14.79 3.39 11.21
C THR A 159 14.76 2.27 12.24
N SER A 160 13.56 1.87 12.63
CA SER A 160 13.37 0.75 13.55
C SER A 160 13.57 -0.59 12.83
N PRO A 161 13.94 -1.68 13.55
CA PRO A 161 14.14 -3.00 12.93
C PRO A 161 12.90 -3.49 12.16
N ILE A 162 11.71 -3.20 12.67
CA ILE A 162 10.45 -3.58 12.03
C ILE A 162 10.25 -2.88 10.67
N ASP A 163 10.74 -1.65 10.51
CA ASP A 163 10.65 -0.94 9.23
C ASP A 163 11.52 -1.62 8.15
N ARG A 164 12.66 -2.21 8.55
CA ARG A 164 13.50 -3.00 7.64
C ARG A 164 12.84 -4.32 7.25
N VAL A 165 12.22 -5.01 8.21
CA VAL A 165 11.47 -6.24 7.94
C VAL A 165 10.32 -5.97 6.98
N ASN A 166 9.58 -4.87 7.18
CA ASN A 166 8.50 -4.46 6.27
C ASN A 166 9.03 -4.21 4.85
N LEU A 167 10.12 -3.46 4.71
CA LEU A 167 10.73 -3.22 3.40
C LEU A 167 11.25 -4.51 2.76
N LEU A 168 11.84 -5.43 3.52
CA LEU A 168 12.28 -6.72 3.01
C LEU A 168 11.12 -7.60 2.53
N LEU A 169 10.02 -7.65 3.29
CA LEU A 169 8.81 -8.37 2.89
C LEU A 169 8.22 -7.80 1.62
N LEU A 170 8.14 -6.47 1.52
CA LEU A 170 7.63 -5.79 0.34
C LEU A 170 8.55 -6.00 -0.87
N LEU A 171 9.88 -5.99 -0.67
CA LEU A 171 10.85 -6.31 -1.70
C LEU A 171 10.67 -7.75 -2.22
N ALA A 172 10.54 -8.71 -1.31
CA ALA A 172 10.32 -10.12 -1.68
C ALA A 172 9.04 -10.28 -2.51
N LEU A 173 7.96 -9.59 -2.12
CA LEU A 173 6.69 -9.60 -2.83
C LEU A 173 6.82 -9.00 -4.23
N PHE A 174 7.50 -7.85 -4.37
CA PHE A 174 7.70 -7.22 -5.67
C PHE A 174 8.63 -8.03 -6.59
N VAL A 175 9.73 -8.57 -6.08
CA VAL A 175 10.70 -9.34 -6.86
C VAL A 175 10.09 -10.67 -7.32
N THR A 176 9.41 -11.40 -6.42
CA THR A 176 8.74 -12.65 -6.80
C THR A 176 7.61 -12.41 -7.80
N GLY A 177 6.87 -11.31 -7.66
CA GLY A 177 5.83 -10.91 -8.60
C GLY A 177 6.40 -10.51 -9.96
N PHE A 178 7.53 -9.80 -9.99
CA PHE A 178 8.24 -9.46 -11.22
C PHE A 178 8.67 -10.73 -11.97
N LEU A 179 9.34 -11.65 -11.27
CA LEU A 179 9.79 -12.92 -11.85
C LEU A 179 8.61 -13.77 -12.34
N MET A 180 7.48 -13.76 -11.61
CA MET A 180 6.25 -14.41 -12.05
C MET A 180 5.72 -13.80 -13.35
N VAL A 181 5.58 -12.47 -13.44
CA VAL A 181 5.01 -11.83 -14.66
C VAL A 181 5.93 -12.00 -15.87
N VAL A 182 7.25 -12.02 -15.68
CA VAL A 182 8.22 -12.22 -16.77
C VAL A 182 8.17 -13.66 -17.30
N SER A 183 7.95 -14.65 -16.43
CA SER A 183 7.83 -16.06 -16.82
C SER A 183 6.68 -16.32 -17.79
N ASP A 184 6.85 -17.32 -18.67
CA ASP A 184 5.90 -17.59 -19.75
C ASP A 184 4.52 -18.05 -19.24
N ASP A 185 4.48 -18.84 -18.16
CA ASP A 185 3.24 -19.36 -17.58
C ASP A 185 2.75 -18.58 -16.35
N GLY A 186 3.52 -17.62 -15.83
CA GLY A 186 3.18 -16.95 -14.58
C GLY A 186 1.88 -16.16 -14.63
N LEU A 187 1.53 -15.55 -15.77
CA LEU A 187 0.24 -14.90 -15.96
C LEU A 187 -0.91 -15.91 -15.90
N LYS A 188 -0.75 -17.10 -16.50
CA LYS A 188 -1.79 -18.16 -16.44
C LYS A 188 -2.02 -18.59 -14.99
N HIS A 189 -0.94 -18.85 -14.24
CA HIS A 189 -1.04 -19.18 -12.82
C HIS A 189 -1.75 -18.08 -12.01
N ALA A 190 -1.46 -16.81 -12.29
CA ALA A 190 -2.14 -15.70 -11.64
C ALA A 190 -3.62 -15.61 -12.01
N PHE A 191 -4.00 -15.84 -13.27
CA PHE A 191 -5.40 -15.92 -13.67
C PHE A 191 -6.16 -17.02 -12.92
N PHE A 192 -5.59 -18.22 -12.87
CA PHE A 192 -6.20 -19.34 -12.15
C PHE A 192 -6.35 -19.03 -10.66
N TYR A 193 -5.33 -18.41 -10.05
CA TYR A 193 -5.38 -17.99 -8.65
C TYR A 193 -6.51 -17.01 -8.37
N PHE A 194 -6.61 -15.91 -9.13
CA PHE A 194 -7.66 -14.91 -8.93
C PHE A 194 -9.05 -15.44 -9.25
N ASN A 195 -9.19 -16.27 -10.28
CA ASN A 195 -10.45 -16.92 -10.61
C ASN A 195 -10.93 -17.85 -9.48
N ALA A 196 -10.03 -18.67 -8.94
CA ALA A 196 -10.33 -19.58 -7.83
C ALA A 196 -10.83 -18.83 -6.57
N ILE A 197 -10.24 -17.67 -6.27
CA ILE A 197 -10.65 -16.80 -5.17
C ILE A 197 -12.03 -16.18 -5.44
N LEU A 198 -12.22 -15.59 -6.63
CA LEU A 198 -13.43 -14.83 -6.96
C LEU A 198 -14.69 -15.71 -7.00
N PHE A 199 -14.57 -16.93 -7.50
CA PHE A 199 -15.69 -17.86 -7.64
C PHE A 199 -15.82 -18.86 -6.48
N PHE A 200 -15.05 -18.68 -5.40
CA PHE A 200 -15.04 -19.59 -4.25
C PHE A 200 -14.86 -21.07 -4.66
N ALA A 201 -14.09 -21.28 -5.72
CA ALA A 201 -13.84 -22.59 -6.31
C ALA A 201 -12.37 -22.95 -6.07
N PRO A 202 -12.03 -23.53 -4.90
CA PRO A 202 -10.65 -23.89 -4.59
C PRO A 202 -10.24 -25.06 -5.48
N GLN A 203 -9.76 -24.76 -6.68
CA GLN A 203 -9.31 -25.78 -7.62
C GLN A 203 -8.05 -26.48 -7.10
N GLU A 204 -7.83 -27.71 -7.56
CA GLU A 204 -6.55 -28.41 -7.42
C GLU A 204 -5.50 -27.82 -8.37
N THR A 205 -5.23 -26.54 -8.24
CA THR A 205 -4.11 -25.92 -8.93
C THR A 205 -2.84 -26.21 -8.15
N LYS A 206 -1.96 -27.04 -8.74
CA LYS A 206 -0.56 -27.11 -8.31
C LYS A 206 0.12 -25.84 -8.83
N PHE A 207 0.30 -24.88 -7.95
CA PHE A 207 1.19 -23.76 -8.23
C PHE A 207 2.61 -24.29 -8.13
N GLU A 208 3.41 -24.11 -9.18
CA GLU A 208 4.79 -24.57 -9.24
C GLU A 208 5.74 -23.38 -9.41
N GLY A 209 7.01 -23.60 -9.06
CA GLY A 209 8.07 -22.61 -9.26
C GLY A 209 7.83 -21.27 -8.55
N ILE A 210 8.04 -20.18 -9.29
CA ILE A 210 8.01 -18.82 -8.74
C ILE A 210 6.61 -18.34 -8.35
N ALA A 211 5.58 -18.80 -9.07
CA ALA A 211 4.20 -18.41 -8.80
C ALA A 211 3.75 -18.92 -7.42
N PHE A 212 4.18 -20.13 -7.03
CA PHE A 212 3.93 -20.66 -5.70
C PHE A 212 4.50 -19.73 -4.62
N TRP A 213 5.77 -19.39 -4.73
CA TRP A 213 6.46 -18.55 -3.74
C TRP A 213 5.87 -17.15 -3.67
N HIS A 214 5.51 -16.56 -4.81
CA HIS A 214 4.86 -15.26 -4.86
C HIS A 214 3.54 -15.26 -4.05
N PHE A 215 2.63 -16.18 -4.35
CA PHE A 215 1.36 -16.25 -3.64
C PHE A 215 1.51 -16.67 -2.18
N PHE A 216 2.48 -17.52 -1.85
CA PHE A 216 2.79 -17.86 -0.47
C PHE A 216 3.25 -16.63 0.33
N ILE A 217 4.19 -15.85 -0.20
CA ILE A 217 4.67 -14.60 0.43
C ILE A 217 3.53 -13.57 0.50
N PHE A 218 2.70 -13.46 -0.54
CA PHE A 218 1.54 -12.58 -0.54
C PHE A 218 0.55 -12.93 0.59
N ASN A 219 0.30 -14.21 0.84
CA ASN A 219 -0.55 -14.64 1.94
C ASN A 219 0.07 -14.33 3.32
N ILE A 220 1.39 -14.51 3.48
CA ILE A 220 2.10 -14.05 4.68
C ILE A 220 1.96 -12.54 4.86
N PHE A 221 2.09 -11.78 3.79
CA PHE A 221 1.92 -10.33 3.81
C PHE A 221 0.50 -9.92 4.26
N ILE A 222 -0.54 -10.53 3.70
CA ILE A 222 -1.93 -10.28 4.11
C ILE A 222 -2.12 -10.58 5.60
N LEU A 223 -1.64 -11.73 6.07
CA LEU A 223 -1.75 -12.14 7.47
C LEU A 223 -1.02 -11.16 8.42
N TYR A 224 0.12 -10.64 7.98
CA TYR A 224 0.96 -9.72 8.76
C TYR A 224 0.45 -8.26 8.75
N LEU A 225 -0.22 -7.84 7.67
CA LEU A 225 -0.68 -6.47 7.45
C LEU A 225 -1.36 -5.81 8.67
N PRO A 226 -2.38 -6.40 9.32
CA PRO A 226 -3.06 -5.75 10.45
C PRO A 226 -2.14 -5.49 11.64
N PHE A 227 -1.08 -6.28 11.82
CA PHE A 227 -0.15 -6.19 12.95
C PHE A 227 1.09 -5.33 12.64
N SER A 228 1.11 -4.70 11.47
CA SER A 228 2.26 -3.98 10.94
C SER A 228 2.04 -2.47 10.88
N LYS A 229 3.05 -1.77 10.37
CA LYS A 229 3.04 -0.33 10.06
C LYS A 229 2.80 -0.04 8.57
N PHE A 230 2.35 -1.03 7.79
CA PHE A 230 1.99 -0.80 6.38
C PHE A 230 0.77 0.11 6.24
#